data_AF-A0A1G5ER66-F1
#
_entry.id   AF-A0A1G5ER66-F1
#
_cell.length_a   1.000
_cell.length_b   1.000
_cell.length_c   1.000
_cell.angle_alpha   90.00
_cell.angle_beta   90.00
_cell.angle_gamma   90.00
#
_symmetry.space_group_name_H-M   'P 1'
#
loop_
_entity.id
_entity.type
_entity.pdbx_description
1 polymer ?
#
loop_
_entity_poly.entity_id
_entity_poly.type
_entity_poly.pdbx_seq_one_letter_code
_entity_poly.pdbx_strand_id
1 'polypeptide(L)'
;MQAHFSRFAIIVTVLLVCVCAACDETNDSQPLTITGHITTDKTAAEGGGDIYASVLKGGGREMMSRDLSDSFESMTRTAPDGSFSLDLSGTGLAPGDTVTLIGFLDRNGNGGIPTPDAGDAMGFFIEEGTLTPSYTLKPGVNSGVDIRISREVFDFDKEISGTITGGYTGPVHLFAYAGDIRSLDLSALDVDNIIGYASVEKNETPLDYRLTILPYGHDLPIADVTVMAIFDTNENGSLDPGESVAYHSQHPKGLPTLLTLTTAEQDGISLDSDRAMVLPVPAGEAISLSGQVEPPDGYDAHSAPLFVLVAETDDPNILLTHPLSVTRAFYRLDPAAVDFNLDVSATGLAPGDTVMVLALWDKNFKENPDTPTYTSFPDATDGDLLGYYQDKDTLTVAHPLRAGVNAFVPQAEGNIRFDVNRRVIDHSASLAFKVENGGGVTVNAGDTLLVISIEKEGLRILPPALTDPDRIVTMASVTATGDSDHTYAVPVMGALLDEIIKTPFGVEEVYVIAVLDANQNGKPDTGEALAFYPGILDLIDGTNTLDSPVKFTVFTI
;
A
#
# COMPACT_ATOMS: atom_id res chain seq x y z
N MET A 1 48.09 74.30 19.04
CA MET A 1 46.73 74.39 18.47
C MET A 1 46.82 73.71 17.11
N GLN A 2 46.73 72.38 17.11
CA GLN A 2 45.51 71.60 16.86
C GLN A 2 45.19 71.60 15.36
N ALA A 3 45.58 70.57 14.60
CA ALA A 3 45.06 69.18 14.59
C ALA A 3 43.94 69.01 13.56
N HIS A 4 44.32 68.70 12.32
CA HIS A 4 43.46 68.08 11.31
C HIS A 4 44.30 67.24 10.33
N PHE A 5 44.99 66.21 10.83
CA PHE A 5 45.66 65.21 9.98
C PHE A 5 45.79 63.89 10.76
N SER A 6 44.68 63.22 11.08
CA SER A 6 44.74 61.94 11.81
C SER A 6 43.45 61.10 11.79
N ARG A 7 42.72 61.03 10.67
CA ARG A 7 41.62 60.03 10.53
C ARG A 7 41.55 59.32 9.19
N PHE A 8 42.00 59.93 8.09
CA PHE A 8 41.90 59.30 6.76
C PHE A 8 43.03 58.32 6.45
N ALA A 9 44.25 58.52 7.00
CA ALA A 9 45.37 57.62 6.75
C ALA A 9 45.26 56.29 7.50
N ILE A 10 44.55 56.24 8.64
CA ILE A 10 44.41 55.01 9.45
C ILE A 10 43.36 54.07 8.85
N ILE A 11 42.31 54.60 8.21
CA ILE A 11 41.26 53.78 7.58
C ILE A 11 41.79 53.10 6.31
N VAL A 12 42.65 53.77 5.53
CA VAL A 12 43.25 53.16 4.33
C VAL A 12 44.28 52.09 4.68
N THR A 13 45.02 52.22 5.78
CA THR A 13 45.98 51.18 6.20
C THR A 13 45.29 49.97 6.85
N VAL A 14 44.16 50.14 7.55
CA VAL A 14 43.39 49.00 8.08
C VAL A 14 42.63 48.27 6.97
N LEU A 15 42.16 48.96 5.93
CA LEU A 15 41.54 48.29 4.78
C LEU A 15 42.57 47.54 3.91
N LEU A 16 43.81 48.03 3.80
CA LEU A 16 44.86 47.34 3.03
C LEU A 16 45.46 46.13 3.78
N VAL A 17 45.43 46.12 5.11
CA VAL A 17 45.87 44.96 5.92
C VAL A 17 44.78 43.88 5.99
N CYS A 18 43.49 44.22 5.84
CA CYS A 18 42.42 43.22 5.68
C CYS A 18 42.37 42.59 4.27
N VAL A 19 42.98 43.20 3.25
CA VAL A 19 43.05 42.64 1.87
C VAL A 19 44.31 41.79 1.67
N CYS A 20 45.27 41.81 2.59
CA CYS A 20 46.51 41.01 2.50
C CYS A 20 46.64 39.93 3.60
N ALA A 21 45.56 39.64 4.33
CA ALA A 21 45.43 38.48 5.22
C ALA A 21 44.43 37.43 4.68
N ALA A 22 44.10 37.50 3.39
CA ALA A 22 43.64 36.36 2.60
C ALA A 22 44.84 35.80 1.82
N CYS A 23 45.91 35.48 2.54
CA CYS A 23 46.81 34.43 2.08
C CYS A 23 45.98 33.15 2.23
N ASP A 24 45.49 32.67 1.08
CA ASP A 24 45.46 31.28 0.65
C ASP A 24 46.25 30.34 1.59
N GLU A 25 45.71 30.08 2.79
CA GLU A 25 45.75 28.72 3.30
C GLU A 25 44.85 27.99 2.34
N THR A 26 45.49 27.39 1.33
CA THR A 26 44.95 26.25 0.61
C THR A 26 44.13 25.47 1.62
N ASN A 27 42.81 25.51 1.45
CA ASN A 27 41.96 24.45 1.93
C ASN A 27 42.66 23.21 1.37
N ASP A 28 43.43 22.52 2.23
CA ASP A 28 43.69 21.11 2.06
C ASP A 28 42.28 20.55 1.98
N SER A 29 41.81 20.41 0.74
CA SER A 29 40.54 19.80 0.42
C SER A 29 40.58 18.49 1.16
N GLN A 30 39.80 18.37 2.23
CA GLN A 30 39.78 17.12 2.97
C GLN A 30 39.58 16.02 1.93
N PRO A 31 40.46 15.00 1.89
CA PRO A 31 40.43 14.01 0.84
C PRO A 31 39.02 13.43 0.78
N LEU A 32 38.39 13.56 -0.39
CA LEU A 32 37.06 13.05 -0.64
C LEU A 32 37.22 11.56 -0.87
N THR A 33 36.83 10.76 0.12
CA THR A 33 37.08 9.32 0.13
C THR A 33 35.79 8.59 0.45
N ILE A 34 35.56 7.46 -0.20
CA ILE A 34 34.46 6.53 0.14
C ILE A 34 35.06 5.28 0.77
N THR A 35 34.54 4.87 1.93
CA THR A 35 34.99 3.69 2.65
C THR A 35 33.81 2.83 3.04
N GLY A 36 33.99 1.51 2.96
CA GLY A 36 32.88 0.60 3.13
C GLY A 36 33.28 -0.87 3.09
N HIS A 37 32.26 -1.71 3.01
CA HIS A 37 32.40 -3.15 2.96
C HIS A 37 31.55 -3.73 1.83
N ILE A 38 32.08 -4.72 1.12
CA ILE A 38 31.32 -5.53 0.17
C ILE A 38 31.11 -6.91 0.74
N THR A 39 29.86 -7.38 0.71
CA THR A 39 29.50 -8.76 0.99
C THR A 39 28.94 -9.42 -0.25
N THR A 40 29.04 -10.74 -0.33
CA THR A 40 28.57 -11.52 -1.49
C THR A 40 27.63 -12.59 -0.99
N ASP A 41 26.47 -12.70 -1.63
CA ASP A 41 25.59 -13.84 -1.38
C ASP A 41 26.26 -15.14 -1.80
N LYS A 42 25.93 -16.22 -1.10
CA LYS A 42 26.56 -17.52 -1.34
C LYS A 42 26.39 -17.98 -2.80
N THR A 43 25.22 -17.76 -3.39
CA THR A 43 24.90 -18.05 -4.79
C THR A 43 25.68 -17.14 -5.76
N ALA A 44 25.90 -15.88 -5.39
CA ALA A 44 26.74 -14.96 -6.16
C ALA A 44 28.24 -15.26 -6.02
N ALA A 45 28.70 -15.84 -4.90
CA ALA A 45 30.10 -16.18 -4.66
C ALA A 45 30.55 -17.48 -5.38
N GLU A 46 29.63 -18.31 -5.85
CA GLU A 46 29.93 -19.54 -6.59
C GLU A 46 30.57 -19.20 -7.95
N GLY A 47 31.78 -19.69 -8.20
CA GLY A 47 32.52 -19.45 -9.46
C GLY A 47 33.89 -18.78 -9.29
N GLY A 48 34.16 -18.18 -8.13
CA GLY A 48 35.37 -17.38 -7.91
C GLY A 48 35.29 -16.04 -8.65
N GLY A 49 36.40 -15.27 -8.65
CA GLY A 49 36.44 -13.94 -9.26
C GLY A 49 37.01 -12.89 -8.32
N ASP A 50 37.27 -11.71 -8.87
CA ASP A 50 37.77 -10.56 -8.12
C ASP A 50 36.61 -9.60 -7.82
N ILE A 51 36.54 -9.11 -6.58
CA ILE A 51 35.50 -8.17 -6.15
C ILE A 51 36.02 -6.75 -6.26
N TYR A 52 35.22 -5.89 -6.86
CA TYR A 52 35.52 -4.47 -7.05
C TYR A 52 34.45 -3.59 -6.43
N ALA A 53 34.87 -2.49 -5.84
CA ALA A 53 34.03 -1.37 -5.47
C ALA A 53 34.24 -0.24 -6.48
N SER A 54 33.18 0.42 -6.92
CA SER A 54 33.28 1.49 -7.89
C SER A 54 32.27 2.62 -7.67
N VAL A 55 32.66 3.81 -8.11
CA VAL A 55 31.83 5.01 -8.17
C VAL A 55 31.50 5.30 -9.62
N LEU A 56 30.21 5.43 -9.92
CA LEU A 56 29.71 5.97 -11.17
C LEU A 56 29.23 7.39 -10.94
N LYS A 57 29.44 8.26 -11.92
CA LYS A 57 28.88 9.62 -11.87
C LYS A 57 27.38 9.57 -12.13
N GLY A 58 26.59 10.33 -11.38
CA GLY A 58 25.15 10.43 -11.60
C GLY A 58 24.30 9.61 -10.62
N GLY A 59 22.99 9.73 -10.78
CA GLY A 59 21.97 9.19 -9.87
C GLY A 59 21.44 7.79 -10.23
N GLY A 60 22.17 7.02 -11.04
CA GLY A 60 21.87 5.62 -11.32
C GLY A 60 21.38 5.33 -12.73
N ARG A 61 21.16 6.35 -13.57
CA ARG A 61 20.85 6.14 -15.00
C ARG A 61 21.96 5.40 -15.72
N GLU A 62 23.19 5.58 -15.24
CA GLU A 62 24.39 4.96 -15.77
C GLU A 62 24.35 3.45 -15.59
N MET A 63 23.77 2.96 -14.48
CA MET A 63 23.54 1.53 -14.23
C MET A 63 22.61 0.87 -15.24
N MET A 64 21.85 1.66 -16.02
CA MET A 64 20.96 1.13 -17.04
C MET A 64 21.69 0.92 -18.38
N SER A 65 22.95 1.33 -18.46
CA SER A 65 23.79 1.05 -19.62
C SER A 65 24.27 -0.39 -19.61
N ARG A 66 24.22 -1.04 -20.76
CA ARG A 66 24.87 -2.34 -20.99
C ARG A 66 26.39 -2.27 -20.80
N ASP A 67 26.98 -1.10 -21.02
CA ASP A 67 28.41 -0.86 -20.85
C ASP A 67 28.63 0.24 -19.81
N LEU A 68 29.11 -0.16 -18.63
CA LEU A 68 29.43 0.75 -17.53
C LEU A 68 30.84 1.33 -17.62
N SER A 69 31.66 0.87 -18.58
CA SER A 69 33.09 1.22 -18.64
C SER A 69 33.34 2.72 -18.73
N ASP A 70 32.52 3.43 -19.51
CA ASP A 70 32.59 4.88 -19.67
C ASP A 70 31.98 5.67 -18.50
N SER A 71 31.30 4.99 -17.57
CA SER A 71 30.61 5.61 -16.44
C SER A 71 31.41 5.57 -15.13
N PHE A 72 32.51 4.80 -15.08
CA PHE A 72 33.34 4.67 -13.89
C PHE A 72 34.21 5.91 -13.65
N GLU A 73 34.05 6.52 -12.49
CA GLU A 73 34.89 7.64 -12.02
C GLU A 73 36.06 7.14 -11.18
N SER A 74 35.83 6.11 -10.36
CA SER A 74 36.85 5.49 -9.51
C SER A 74 36.52 4.03 -9.27
N MET A 75 37.55 3.20 -9.15
CA MET A 75 37.40 1.76 -8.90
C MET A 75 38.59 1.25 -8.09
N THR A 76 38.31 0.33 -7.17
CA THR A 76 39.33 -0.41 -6.45
C THR A 76 38.90 -1.85 -6.25
N ARG A 77 39.86 -2.75 -6.26
CA ARG A 77 39.66 -4.12 -5.78
C ARG A 77 39.49 -4.09 -4.26
N THR A 78 38.60 -4.93 -3.73
CA THR A 78 38.43 -5.06 -2.28
C THR A 78 39.58 -5.83 -1.64
N ALA A 79 39.79 -5.59 -0.34
CA ALA A 79 40.61 -6.47 0.48
C ALA A 79 39.93 -7.86 0.64
N PRO A 80 40.67 -8.90 1.08
CA PRO A 80 40.12 -10.25 1.27
C PRO A 80 38.97 -10.35 2.28
N ASP A 81 38.86 -9.38 3.20
CA ASP A 81 37.75 -9.30 4.15
C ASP A 81 36.52 -8.60 3.55
N GLY A 82 36.61 -8.00 2.36
CA GLY A 82 35.54 -7.25 1.70
C GLY A 82 35.64 -5.74 1.90
N SER A 83 36.57 -5.25 2.73
CA SER A 83 36.75 -3.81 2.94
C SER A 83 37.33 -3.09 1.72
N PHE A 84 36.93 -1.84 1.51
CA PHE A 84 37.46 -0.99 0.45
C PHE A 84 37.63 0.48 0.88
N SER A 85 38.50 1.19 0.18
CA SER A 85 38.69 2.63 0.29
C SER A 85 38.95 3.20 -1.11
N LEU A 86 38.02 4.04 -1.58
CA LEU A 86 38.10 4.73 -2.87
C LEU A 86 38.50 6.17 -2.64
N ASP A 87 39.67 6.55 -3.13
CA ASP A 87 40.07 7.95 -3.21
C ASP A 87 39.43 8.58 -4.45
N LEU A 88 38.69 9.67 -4.25
CA LEU A 88 38.08 10.45 -5.33
C LEU A 88 38.91 11.68 -5.68
N SER A 89 40.10 11.83 -5.09
CA SER A 89 41.02 12.89 -5.48
C SER A 89 41.39 12.75 -6.98
N GLY A 90 41.05 13.76 -7.77
CA GLY A 90 41.35 13.79 -9.21
C GLY A 90 40.24 13.29 -10.15
N THR A 91 39.11 12.80 -9.65
CA THR A 91 37.92 12.49 -10.50
C THR A 91 37.16 13.74 -10.93
N GLY A 92 37.42 14.88 -10.27
CA GLY A 92 36.67 16.12 -10.47
C GLY A 92 35.33 16.15 -9.75
N LEU A 93 35.00 15.10 -8.99
CA LEU A 93 33.86 15.07 -8.08
C LEU A 93 34.11 15.97 -6.86
N ALA A 94 33.06 16.61 -6.37
CA ALA A 94 33.07 17.49 -5.22
C ALA A 94 31.98 17.10 -4.21
N PRO A 95 32.09 17.53 -2.94
CA PRO A 95 30.98 17.42 -1.99
C PRO A 95 29.71 18.08 -2.54
N GLY A 96 28.58 17.40 -2.44
CA GLY A 96 27.29 17.79 -3.02
C GLY A 96 27.00 17.14 -4.38
N ASP A 97 27.99 16.55 -5.05
CA ASP A 97 27.74 15.79 -6.28
C ASP A 97 27.00 14.48 -5.97
N THR A 98 26.08 14.11 -6.86
CA THR A 98 25.37 12.83 -6.82
C THR A 98 26.15 11.78 -7.60
N VAL A 99 26.38 10.64 -6.95
CA VAL A 99 27.06 9.47 -7.52
C VAL A 99 26.26 8.21 -7.25
N THR A 100 26.63 7.12 -7.92
CA THR A 100 26.11 5.78 -7.68
C THR A 100 27.25 4.88 -7.25
N LEU A 101 27.05 4.13 -6.17
CA LEU A 101 28.08 3.25 -5.60
C LEU A 101 27.71 1.81 -5.87
N ILE A 102 28.59 1.09 -6.55
CA ILE A 102 28.36 -0.32 -6.91
C ILE A 102 29.48 -1.22 -6.41
N GLY A 103 29.13 -2.47 -6.19
CA GLY A 103 30.05 -3.57 -6.00
C GLY A 103 29.79 -4.62 -7.07
N PHE A 104 30.83 -5.19 -7.66
CA PHE A 104 30.66 -6.30 -8.61
C PHE A 104 31.75 -7.34 -8.47
N LEU A 105 31.38 -8.57 -8.79
CA LEU A 105 32.22 -9.75 -8.88
C LEU A 105 32.46 -10.03 -10.36
N ASP A 106 33.69 -9.77 -10.81
CA ASP A 106 34.16 -10.13 -12.15
C ASP A 106 34.66 -11.58 -12.12
N ARG A 107 33.89 -12.47 -12.76
CA ARG A 107 34.18 -13.90 -12.83
C ARG A 107 35.00 -14.25 -14.06
N ASN A 108 34.82 -13.52 -15.14
CA ASN A 108 35.34 -13.92 -16.45
C ASN A 108 36.70 -13.28 -16.78
N GLY A 109 37.09 -12.22 -16.08
CA GLY A 109 38.43 -11.66 -16.05
C GLY A 109 38.99 -11.37 -17.44
N ASN A 110 38.24 -10.67 -18.28
CA ASN A 110 38.53 -10.45 -19.71
C ASN A 110 39.80 -9.60 -20.03
N GLY A 111 40.77 -9.51 -19.13
CA GLY A 111 42.11 -8.94 -19.36
C GLY A 111 42.15 -7.43 -19.60
N GLY A 112 41.03 -6.72 -19.40
CA GLY A 112 40.86 -5.28 -19.52
C GLY A 112 40.63 -4.57 -18.17
N ILE A 113 40.04 -3.37 -18.22
CA ILE A 113 39.45 -2.75 -17.02
C ILE A 113 38.28 -3.64 -16.60
N PRO A 114 38.21 -4.11 -15.34
CA PRO A 114 37.10 -4.92 -14.87
C PRO A 114 35.77 -4.21 -15.10
N THR A 115 34.84 -4.87 -15.77
CA THR A 115 33.50 -4.35 -16.09
C THR A 115 32.51 -5.49 -15.90
N PRO A 116 31.39 -5.29 -15.19
CA PRO A 116 30.40 -6.35 -15.03
C PRO A 116 29.77 -6.69 -16.38
N ASP A 117 29.81 -7.96 -16.77
CA ASP A 117 29.15 -8.48 -17.97
C ASP A 117 28.35 -9.76 -17.68
N ALA A 118 27.71 -10.32 -18.70
CA ALA A 118 26.79 -11.45 -18.52
C ALA A 118 27.45 -12.66 -17.85
N GLY A 119 26.89 -13.10 -16.72
CA GLY A 119 27.42 -14.16 -15.88
C GLY A 119 28.21 -13.68 -14.65
N ASP A 120 28.53 -12.38 -14.57
CA ASP A 120 29.03 -11.74 -13.36
C ASP A 120 27.90 -11.53 -12.33
N ALA A 121 28.26 -10.97 -11.18
CA ALA A 121 27.28 -10.54 -10.19
C ALA A 121 27.57 -9.12 -9.71
N MET A 122 26.54 -8.37 -9.35
CA MET A 122 26.67 -7.03 -8.81
C MET A 122 25.67 -6.72 -7.70
N GLY A 123 25.90 -5.57 -7.08
CA GLY A 123 25.04 -4.94 -6.08
C GLY A 123 25.32 -3.45 -6.06
N PHE A 124 24.44 -2.70 -5.42
CA PHE A 124 24.59 -1.25 -5.29
C PHE A 124 24.18 -0.80 -3.91
N PHE A 125 24.73 0.34 -3.52
CA PHE A 125 24.38 1.01 -2.28
C PHE A 125 23.08 1.78 -2.46
N ILE A 126 22.18 1.66 -1.50
CA ILE A 126 20.98 2.48 -1.37
C ILE A 126 20.98 3.02 0.05
N GLU A 127 20.81 4.34 0.20
CA GLU A 127 20.73 4.95 1.52
C GLU A 127 19.41 4.52 2.19
N GLU A 128 19.47 4.20 3.48
CA GLU A 128 18.30 3.78 4.26
C GLU A 128 17.16 4.80 4.14
N GLY A 129 15.94 4.33 3.87
CA GLY A 129 14.77 5.18 3.65
C GLY A 129 14.63 5.74 2.23
N THR A 130 15.58 5.46 1.34
CA THR A 130 15.47 5.81 -0.09
C THR A 130 15.20 4.57 -0.94
N LEU A 131 14.64 4.75 -2.14
CA LEU A 131 14.49 3.68 -3.14
C LEU A 131 15.44 3.85 -4.33
N THR A 132 16.35 4.83 -4.24
CA THR A 132 17.18 5.25 -5.37
C THR A 132 18.65 4.91 -5.09
N PRO A 133 19.43 4.49 -6.10
CA PRO A 133 20.86 4.24 -5.92
C PRO A 133 21.69 5.53 -5.82
N SER A 134 21.04 6.70 -5.77
CA SER A 134 21.70 8.00 -5.70
C SER A 134 22.32 8.23 -4.32
N TYR A 135 23.59 8.62 -4.31
CA TYR A 135 24.32 9.00 -3.12
C TYR A 135 24.89 10.40 -3.27
N THR A 136 24.58 11.30 -2.34
CA THR A 136 25.16 12.65 -2.32
C THR A 136 26.45 12.67 -1.53
N LEU A 137 27.56 13.03 -2.17
CA LEU A 137 28.87 13.07 -1.55
C LEU A 137 28.94 14.11 -0.42
N LYS A 138 29.31 13.65 0.77
CA LYS A 138 29.53 14.50 1.96
C LYS A 138 31.00 14.96 1.97
N PRO A 139 31.32 16.14 2.55
CA PRO A 139 32.70 16.58 2.69
C PRO A 139 33.55 15.57 3.47
N GLY A 140 34.76 15.27 2.96
CA GLY A 140 35.71 14.38 3.61
C GLY A 140 35.40 12.89 3.40
N VAL A 141 35.37 12.12 4.49
CA VAL A 141 35.20 10.66 4.42
C VAL A 141 33.73 10.26 4.46
N ASN A 142 33.29 9.59 3.41
CA ASN A 142 31.98 8.99 3.25
C ASN A 142 32.08 7.52 3.69
N SER A 143 31.81 7.26 4.97
CA SER A 143 31.90 5.94 5.59
C SER A 143 30.54 5.25 5.74
N GLY A 144 30.55 3.93 5.93
CA GLY A 144 29.33 3.14 6.16
C GLY A 144 28.65 2.69 4.86
N VAL A 145 29.41 2.64 3.76
CA VAL A 145 28.91 2.13 2.49
C VAL A 145 29.00 0.62 2.48
N ASP A 146 27.92 -0.05 2.86
CA ASP A 146 27.83 -1.50 2.83
C ASP A 146 27.06 -1.95 1.59
N ILE A 147 27.75 -2.66 0.68
CA ILE A 147 27.15 -3.15 -0.57
C ILE A 147 27.06 -4.67 -0.52
N ARG A 148 25.87 -5.18 -0.83
CA ARG A 148 25.62 -6.61 -0.98
C ARG A 148 25.56 -6.97 -2.46
N ILE A 149 26.49 -7.81 -2.93
CA ILE A 149 26.45 -8.40 -4.26
C ILE A 149 25.48 -9.59 -4.21
N SER A 150 24.31 -9.39 -4.81
CA SER A 150 23.19 -10.35 -4.82
C SER A 150 22.56 -10.57 -6.19
N ARG A 151 22.93 -9.77 -7.21
CA ARG A 151 22.26 -9.75 -8.52
C ARG A 151 23.16 -10.33 -9.61
N GLU A 152 22.75 -11.41 -10.27
CA GLU A 152 23.42 -11.90 -11.48
C GLU A 152 23.25 -10.92 -12.65
N VAL A 153 24.25 -10.81 -13.51
CA VAL A 153 24.21 -9.96 -14.71
C VAL A 153 23.79 -10.77 -15.92
N PHE A 154 22.82 -10.26 -16.68
CA PHE A 154 22.25 -10.88 -17.88
C PHE A 154 22.54 -10.06 -19.15
N ASP A 155 22.36 -10.68 -20.32
CA ASP A 155 22.52 -10.00 -21.63
C ASP A 155 21.15 -9.70 -22.26
N PHE A 156 20.52 -8.61 -21.81
CA PHE A 156 19.35 -8.06 -22.49
C PHE A 156 19.34 -6.53 -22.46
N ASP A 157 18.54 -5.95 -23.36
CA ASP A 157 18.18 -4.53 -23.37
C ASP A 157 16.65 -4.47 -23.37
N LYS A 158 16.08 -3.85 -22.34
CA LYS A 158 14.64 -3.77 -22.14
C LYS A 158 14.27 -2.39 -21.64
N GLU A 159 13.29 -1.80 -22.29
CA GLU A 159 12.67 -0.54 -21.89
C GLU A 159 11.15 -0.73 -21.87
N ILE A 160 10.50 -0.04 -20.94
CA ILE A 160 9.06 0.10 -20.90
C ILE A 160 8.68 1.58 -21.04
N SER A 161 7.50 1.86 -21.59
CA SER A 161 7.06 3.23 -21.83
C SER A 161 5.59 3.46 -21.48
N GLY A 162 5.25 4.72 -21.24
CA GLY A 162 3.92 5.09 -20.76
C GLY A 162 3.72 6.57 -20.59
N THR A 163 2.65 6.92 -19.87
CA THR A 163 2.28 8.33 -19.61
C THR A 163 2.00 8.56 -18.14
N ILE A 164 2.34 9.75 -17.65
CA ILE A 164 1.98 10.24 -16.32
C ILE A 164 0.86 11.28 -16.48
N THR A 165 -0.32 10.97 -15.96
CA THR A 165 -1.51 11.83 -15.99
C THR A 165 -1.81 12.46 -14.62
N GLY A 166 -2.91 13.21 -14.55
CA GLY A 166 -3.35 13.92 -13.36
C GLY A 166 -2.64 15.26 -13.11
N GLY A 167 -3.12 15.98 -12.11
CA GLY A 167 -2.81 17.40 -11.89
C GLY A 167 -1.45 17.70 -11.26
N TYR A 168 -0.70 16.70 -10.78
CA TYR A 168 0.58 16.93 -10.10
C TYR A 168 1.62 17.59 -11.03
N THR A 169 2.43 18.49 -10.48
CA THR A 169 3.59 19.10 -11.15
C THR A 169 4.77 19.13 -10.19
N GLY A 170 5.96 18.74 -10.65
CA GLY A 170 7.15 18.61 -9.80
C GLY A 170 7.95 17.35 -10.13
N PRO A 171 8.91 16.98 -9.27
CA PRO A 171 9.72 15.79 -9.45
C PRO A 171 8.88 14.52 -9.26
N VAL A 172 9.17 13.53 -10.09
CA VAL A 172 8.54 12.21 -10.06
C VAL A 172 9.62 11.13 -10.15
N HIS A 173 9.58 10.18 -9.21
CA HIS A 173 10.44 9.02 -9.20
C HIS A 173 9.66 7.79 -9.68
N LEU A 174 10.11 7.17 -10.75
CA LEU A 174 9.52 6.00 -11.40
C LEU A 174 10.27 4.74 -10.99
N PHE A 175 9.54 3.65 -10.72
CA PHE A 175 10.12 2.37 -10.35
C PHE A 175 9.41 1.21 -11.05
N ALA A 176 10.18 0.18 -11.39
CA ALA A 176 9.69 -1.15 -11.72
C ALA A 176 10.18 -2.12 -10.64
N TYR A 177 9.26 -2.83 -10.00
CA TYR A 177 9.51 -3.72 -8.87
C TYR A 177 9.02 -5.13 -9.18
N ALA A 178 9.92 -6.12 -9.16
CA ALA A 178 9.63 -7.53 -9.43
C ALA A 178 9.44 -8.36 -8.16
N GLY A 179 9.43 -7.70 -6.99
CA GLY A 179 9.31 -8.36 -5.70
C GLY A 179 7.86 -8.53 -5.29
N ASP A 180 7.68 -9.24 -4.19
CA ASP A 180 6.37 -9.46 -3.59
C ASP A 180 6.00 -8.29 -2.68
N ILE A 181 4.85 -7.66 -2.92
CA ILE A 181 4.31 -6.60 -2.06
C ILE A 181 3.37 -7.26 -1.05
N ARG A 182 3.73 -7.19 0.24
CA ARG A 182 2.99 -7.87 1.32
C ARG A 182 2.25 -6.93 2.26
N SER A 183 2.47 -5.63 2.13
CA SER A 183 1.85 -4.57 2.92
C SER A 183 1.79 -3.25 2.14
N LEU A 184 1.07 -2.27 2.70
CA LEU A 184 1.07 -0.87 2.21
C LEU A 184 2.28 -0.06 2.69
N ASP A 185 3.12 -0.64 3.55
CA ASP A 185 4.36 0.01 3.98
C ASP A 185 5.44 -0.19 2.93
N LEU A 186 5.58 0.79 2.05
CA LEU A 186 6.53 0.75 0.95
C LEU A 186 7.99 0.97 1.41
N SER A 187 8.22 1.40 2.66
CA SER A 187 9.57 1.48 3.22
C SER A 187 10.19 0.10 3.48
N ALA A 188 9.33 -0.94 3.58
CA ALA A 188 9.73 -2.32 3.77
C ALA A 188 9.97 -3.08 2.45
N LEU A 189 9.93 -2.41 1.29
CA LEU A 189 10.22 -3.05 0.01
C LEU A 189 11.66 -3.56 -0.05
N ASP A 190 11.83 -4.77 -0.58
CA ASP A 190 13.16 -5.32 -0.80
C ASP A 190 13.79 -4.67 -2.03
N VAL A 191 14.70 -3.74 -1.79
CA VAL A 191 15.41 -3.01 -2.83
C VAL A 191 16.15 -3.91 -3.83
N ASP A 192 16.44 -5.16 -3.47
CA ASP A 192 17.00 -6.16 -4.39
C ASP A 192 16.06 -6.56 -5.53
N ASN A 193 14.77 -6.29 -5.38
CA ASN A 193 13.76 -6.52 -6.40
C ASN A 193 13.36 -5.27 -7.19
N ILE A 194 14.03 -4.13 -6.98
CA ILE A 194 13.92 -2.97 -7.89
C ILE A 194 14.70 -3.31 -9.16
N ILE A 195 13.97 -3.37 -10.28
CA ILE A 195 14.50 -3.75 -11.59
C ILE A 195 14.50 -2.58 -12.58
N GLY A 196 14.05 -1.40 -12.19
CA GLY A 196 14.07 -0.21 -13.03
C GLY A 196 13.81 1.02 -12.19
N TYR A 197 14.49 2.13 -12.51
CA TYR A 197 14.35 3.41 -11.83
C TYR A 197 14.46 4.57 -12.84
N ALA A 198 13.75 5.68 -12.62
CA ALA A 198 14.02 6.92 -13.33
C ALA A 198 13.50 8.12 -12.52
N SER A 199 14.09 9.29 -12.75
CA SER A 199 13.57 10.56 -12.22
C SER A 199 13.23 11.47 -13.38
N VAL A 200 12.05 12.06 -13.34
CA VAL A 200 11.55 13.00 -14.35
C VAL A 200 10.91 14.22 -13.68
N GLU A 201 10.99 15.37 -14.32
CA GLU A 201 10.30 16.58 -13.89
C GLU A 201 8.97 16.71 -14.65
N LYS A 202 7.84 16.62 -13.95
CA LYS A 202 6.51 16.74 -14.57
C LYS A 202 6.08 18.20 -14.68
N ASN A 203 6.27 18.76 -15.86
CA ASN A 203 5.91 20.14 -16.21
C ASN A 203 4.67 20.25 -17.12
N GLU A 204 4.13 19.13 -17.59
CA GLU A 204 2.99 19.05 -18.48
C GLU A 204 2.09 17.86 -18.13
N THR A 205 0.90 17.81 -18.75
CA THR A 205 -0.07 16.73 -18.56
C THR A 205 -0.76 16.41 -19.88
N PRO A 206 -0.66 15.17 -20.41
CA PRO A 206 0.17 14.06 -19.90
C PRO A 206 1.67 14.28 -20.14
N LEU A 207 2.52 13.62 -19.34
CA LEU A 207 3.97 13.52 -19.58
C LEU A 207 4.31 12.11 -20.07
N ASP A 208 4.94 11.98 -21.25
CA ASP A 208 5.46 10.70 -21.73
C ASP A 208 6.73 10.32 -20.95
N TYR A 209 6.87 9.04 -20.61
CA TYR A 209 8.08 8.53 -19.96
C TYR A 209 8.60 7.24 -20.61
N ARG A 210 9.89 6.99 -20.37
CA ARG A 210 10.59 5.75 -20.68
C ARG A 210 11.35 5.31 -19.44
N LEU A 211 11.32 4.01 -19.17
CA LEU A 211 11.97 3.39 -18.03
C LEU A 211 12.76 2.17 -18.49
N THR A 212 14.08 2.25 -18.41
CA THR A 212 14.97 1.14 -18.72
C THR A 212 14.96 0.12 -17.57
N ILE A 213 14.93 -1.15 -17.93
CA ILE A 213 14.96 -2.28 -16.99
C ILE A 213 16.41 -2.74 -16.85
N LEU A 214 16.87 -2.84 -15.61
CA LEU A 214 18.21 -3.27 -15.25
C LEU A 214 18.44 -4.70 -15.75
N PRO A 215 19.56 -4.97 -16.45
CA PRO A 215 19.91 -6.32 -16.88
C PRO A 215 20.52 -7.16 -15.75
N TYR A 216 20.08 -6.92 -14.51
CA TYR A 216 20.67 -7.51 -13.31
C TYR A 216 19.60 -8.03 -12.35
N GLY A 217 19.84 -9.18 -11.73
CA GLY A 217 18.99 -9.77 -10.69
C GLY A 217 17.86 -10.64 -11.22
N HIS A 218 17.26 -10.27 -12.35
CA HIS A 218 16.16 -11.01 -12.98
C HIS A 218 16.38 -11.15 -14.49
N ASP A 219 16.23 -12.36 -15.04
CA ASP A 219 16.31 -12.61 -16.49
C ASP A 219 14.93 -12.51 -17.14
N LEU A 220 14.88 -12.25 -18.45
CA LEU A 220 13.64 -12.25 -19.21
C LEU A 220 13.15 -13.70 -19.47
N PRO A 221 11.85 -13.98 -19.35
CA PRO A 221 10.79 -13.06 -18.95
C PRO A 221 10.73 -12.83 -17.44
N ILE A 222 10.52 -11.56 -17.03
CA ILE A 222 10.35 -11.19 -15.63
C ILE A 222 8.85 -11.08 -15.34
N ALA A 223 8.33 -11.96 -14.50
CA ALA A 223 6.92 -11.96 -14.10
C ALA A 223 6.65 -11.02 -12.91
N ASP A 224 5.38 -10.77 -12.62
CA ASP A 224 4.90 -10.06 -11.42
C ASP A 224 5.50 -8.66 -11.21
N VAL A 225 5.77 -7.93 -12.29
CA VAL A 225 6.34 -6.58 -12.20
C VAL A 225 5.25 -5.54 -11.90
N THR A 226 5.41 -4.82 -10.80
CA THR A 226 4.64 -3.62 -10.46
C THR A 226 5.38 -2.37 -10.94
N VAL A 227 4.69 -1.49 -11.66
CA VAL A 227 5.23 -0.17 -12.05
C VAL A 227 4.55 0.91 -11.23
N MET A 228 5.36 1.78 -10.61
CA MET A 228 4.89 2.80 -9.68
C MET A 228 5.61 4.14 -9.88
N ALA A 229 4.97 5.22 -9.42
CA ALA A 229 5.50 6.57 -9.40
C ALA A 229 5.32 7.20 -8.03
N ILE A 230 6.38 7.77 -7.47
CA ILE A 230 6.34 8.61 -6.28
C ILE A 230 6.35 10.06 -6.71
N PHE A 231 5.40 10.83 -6.21
CA PHE A 231 5.27 12.27 -6.43
C PHE A 231 5.89 13.00 -5.24
N ASP A 232 7.18 13.31 -5.37
CA ASP A 232 8.00 13.94 -4.33
C ASP A 232 7.62 15.40 -4.14
N THR A 233 6.68 15.64 -3.23
CA THR A 233 6.08 16.95 -3.01
C THR A 233 7.01 17.89 -2.24
N ASN A 234 7.99 17.36 -1.50
CA ASN A 234 8.89 18.14 -0.66
C ASN A 234 10.30 18.33 -1.28
N GLU A 235 10.52 17.74 -2.46
CA GLU A 235 11.72 17.80 -3.28
C GLU A 235 12.98 17.26 -2.57
N ASN A 236 12.83 16.29 -1.68
CA ASN A 236 13.94 15.74 -0.91
C ASN A 236 14.46 14.38 -1.42
N GLY A 237 13.82 13.81 -2.45
CA GLY A 237 14.21 12.56 -3.10
C GLY A 237 14.08 11.30 -2.23
N SER A 238 13.33 11.38 -1.13
CA SER A 238 13.10 10.28 -0.18
C SER A 238 11.64 9.82 -0.27
N LEU A 239 11.35 8.61 0.21
CA LEU A 239 9.97 8.12 0.31
C LEU A 239 9.40 8.55 1.65
N ASP A 240 8.77 9.72 1.67
CA ASP A 240 8.34 10.37 2.91
C ASP A 240 6.83 10.25 3.17
N PRO A 241 6.42 10.20 4.45
CA PRO A 241 5.03 10.39 4.80
C PRO A 241 4.45 11.71 4.25
N GLY A 242 3.29 11.64 3.62
CA GLY A 242 2.62 12.76 2.95
C GLY A 242 2.86 12.83 1.45
N GLU A 243 3.83 12.09 0.91
CA GLU A 243 3.99 11.95 -0.54
C GLU A 243 2.90 11.08 -1.15
N SER A 244 2.74 11.14 -2.47
CA SER A 244 1.75 10.32 -3.18
C SER A 244 2.43 9.24 -4.01
N VAL A 245 1.86 8.04 -4.05
CA VAL A 245 2.31 6.92 -4.88
C VAL A 245 1.20 6.50 -5.83
N ALA A 246 1.45 6.58 -7.14
CA ALA A 246 0.58 5.99 -8.16
C ALA A 246 1.12 4.65 -8.63
N TYR A 247 0.20 3.77 -9.03
CA TYR A 247 0.51 2.50 -9.66
C TYR A 247 -0.04 2.48 -11.07
N HIS A 248 0.63 1.72 -11.94
CA HIS A 248 -0.03 1.32 -13.17
C HIS A 248 -1.21 0.42 -12.83
N SER A 249 -2.41 0.79 -13.29
CA SER A 249 -3.63 0.04 -13.03
C SER A 249 -4.52 -0.02 -14.25
N GLN A 250 -4.86 -1.23 -14.67
CA GLN A 250 -5.97 -1.54 -15.58
C GLN A 250 -7.19 -2.07 -14.80
N HIS A 251 -7.08 -2.17 -13.47
CA HIS A 251 -8.12 -2.68 -12.60
C HIS A 251 -9.22 -1.62 -12.38
N PRO A 252 -10.52 -1.96 -12.48
CA PRO A 252 -11.61 -1.00 -12.25
C PRO A 252 -11.52 -0.31 -10.88
N LYS A 253 -11.14 -1.06 -9.84
CA LYS A 253 -10.95 -0.57 -8.46
C LYS A 253 -9.65 0.22 -8.23
N GLY A 254 -8.80 0.40 -9.26
CA GLY A 254 -7.52 1.11 -9.16
C GLY A 254 -6.38 0.32 -8.54
N LEU A 255 -6.53 -1.00 -8.34
CA LEU A 255 -5.48 -1.88 -7.83
C LEU A 255 -4.34 -2.04 -8.84
N PRO A 256 -3.07 -2.20 -8.39
CA PRO A 256 -1.93 -2.29 -9.30
C PRO A 256 -2.05 -3.48 -10.24
N THR A 257 -1.70 -3.29 -11.51
CA THR A 257 -1.65 -4.37 -12.51
C THR A 257 -0.24 -4.94 -12.59
N LEU A 258 -0.11 -6.25 -12.40
CA LEU A 258 1.14 -6.99 -12.57
C LEU A 258 1.46 -7.22 -14.04
N LEU A 259 2.70 -6.95 -14.42
CA LEU A 259 3.20 -7.09 -15.79
C LEU A 259 4.18 -8.26 -15.89
N THR A 260 4.14 -8.97 -17.03
CA THR A 260 5.22 -9.88 -17.43
C THR A 260 6.07 -9.19 -18.50
N LEU A 261 7.30 -8.86 -18.15
CA LEU A 261 8.25 -8.25 -19.08
C LEU A 261 8.90 -9.35 -19.92
N THR A 262 8.66 -9.30 -21.23
CA THR A 262 9.29 -10.21 -22.21
C THR A 262 10.25 -9.44 -23.12
N THR A 263 10.82 -10.08 -24.14
CA THR A 263 11.62 -9.41 -25.17
C THR A 263 10.81 -8.50 -26.10
N ALA A 264 9.47 -8.60 -26.10
CA ALA A 264 8.62 -7.72 -26.89
C ALA A 264 8.61 -6.27 -26.34
N GLU A 265 8.33 -5.30 -27.20
CA GLU A 265 8.05 -3.93 -26.75
C GLU A 265 6.85 -3.90 -25.80
N GLN A 266 6.92 -3.01 -24.80
CA GLN A 266 5.88 -2.88 -23.79
C GLN A 266 5.61 -1.40 -23.52
N ASP A 267 4.42 -0.97 -23.94
CA ASP A 267 3.96 0.41 -23.91
C ASP A 267 2.60 0.52 -23.21
N GLY A 268 2.05 1.74 -23.16
CA GLY A 268 0.72 2.00 -22.59
C GLY A 268 0.64 1.90 -21.06
N ILE A 269 1.78 1.89 -20.37
CA ILE A 269 1.84 1.80 -18.91
C ILE A 269 1.53 3.18 -18.31
N SER A 270 0.24 3.45 -18.08
CA SER A 270 -0.19 4.77 -17.59
C SER A 270 -0.19 4.82 -16.06
N LEU A 271 0.26 5.96 -15.51
CA LEU A 271 0.32 6.28 -14.09
C LEU A 271 -0.49 7.55 -13.86
N ASP A 272 -1.38 7.57 -12.85
CA ASP A 272 -2.29 8.70 -12.65
C ASP A 272 -2.13 9.33 -11.27
N SER A 273 -1.63 10.57 -11.23
CA SER A 273 -1.44 11.31 -9.97
C SER A 273 -2.75 11.65 -9.25
N ASP A 274 -3.87 11.76 -9.96
CA ASP A 274 -5.18 12.03 -9.35
C ASP A 274 -5.78 10.77 -8.67
N ARG A 275 -5.20 9.59 -8.94
CA ARG A 275 -5.57 8.30 -8.33
C ARG A 275 -4.46 7.76 -7.42
N ALA A 276 -3.46 8.58 -7.12
CA ALA A 276 -2.35 8.19 -6.26
C ALA A 276 -2.81 8.03 -4.80
N MET A 277 -2.20 7.07 -4.11
CA MET A 277 -2.35 6.86 -2.69
C MET A 277 -1.40 7.81 -1.94
N VAL A 278 -1.91 8.58 -0.99
CA VAL A 278 -1.07 9.40 -0.11
C VAL A 278 -0.46 8.50 0.96
N LEU A 279 0.86 8.51 1.10
CA LEU A 279 1.57 7.85 2.18
C LEU A 279 1.16 8.49 3.50
N PRO A 280 0.63 7.72 4.46
CA PRO A 280 0.10 8.28 5.67
C PRO A 280 1.20 8.84 6.57
N VAL A 281 0.92 9.97 7.22
CA VAL A 281 1.81 10.57 8.25
C VAL A 281 1.65 9.81 9.56
N PRO A 282 2.70 9.18 10.11
CA PRO A 282 2.60 8.45 11.38
C PRO A 282 2.06 9.32 12.51
N ALA A 283 1.15 8.78 13.32
CA ALA A 283 0.59 9.48 14.48
C ALA A 283 1.61 9.69 15.62
N GLY A 284 2.78 9.03 15.54
CA GLY A 284 3.87 9.13 16.52
C GLY A 284 3.73 8.21 17.74
N GLU A 285 2.64 7.45 17.84
CA GLU A 285 2.42 6.44 18.87
C GLU A 285 2.62 5.04 18.30
N ALA A 286 3.24 4.14 19.08
CA ALA A 286 3.37 2.75 18.68
C ALA A 286 2.00 2.07 18.76
N ILE A 287 1.54 1.50 17.65
CA ILE A 287 0.28 0.75 17.56
C ILE A 287 0.55 -0.54 16.81
N SER A 288 0.22 -1.67 17.43
CA SER A 288 0.24 -2.96 16.78
C SER A 288 -1.07 -3.71 16.96
N LEU A 289 -1.39 -4.55 15.98
CA LEU A 289 -2.55 -5.41 15.98
C LEU A 289 -2.07 -6.86 16.02
N SER A 290 -2.66 -7.65 16.90
CA SER A 290 -2.39 -9.09 16.98
C SER A 290 -3.67 -9.86 17.12
N GLY A 291 -3.77 -11.05 16.54
CA GLY A 291 -5.00 -11.82 16.62
C GLY A 291 -4.92 -13.16 15.92
N GLN A 292 -6.07 -13.79 15.81
CA GLN A 292 -6.24 -15.07 15.15
C GLN A 292 -7.53 -15.04 14.33
N VAL A 293 -7.45 -15.51 13.09
CA VAL A 293 -8.59 -15.69 12.18
C VAL A 293 -9.11 -17.12 12.32
N GLU A 294 -10.43 -17.30 12.25
CA GLU A 294 -11.01 -18.64 12.09
C GLU A 294 -11.13 -18.93 10.58
N PRO A 295 -10.25 -19.78 10.03
CA PRO A 295 -10.19 -19.99 8.59
C PRO A 295 -11.43 -20.74 8.08
N PRO A 296 -11.79 -20.55 6.80
CA PRO A 296 -12.87 -21.30 6.19
C PRO A 296 -12.53 -22.78 6.02
N ASP A 297 -13.56 -23.61 5.88
CA ASP A 297 -13.38 -25.00 5.47
C ASP A 297 -12.59 -25.11 4.15
N GLY A 298 -11.55 -25.94 4.16
CA GLY A 298 -10.70 -26.18 3.00
C GLY A 298 -9.49 -25.26 2.86
N TYR A 299 -9.33 -24.25 3.73
CA TYR A 299 -8.10 -23.46 3.77
C TYR A 299 -6.92 -24.27 4.35
N ASP A 300 -5.86 -24.40 3.56
CA ASP A 300 -4.67 -25.19 3.89
C ASP A 300 -3.38 -24.61 3.28
N ALA A 301 -2.28 -25.35 3.38
CA ALA A 301 -0.96 -24.91 2.92
C ALA A 301 -0.82 -24.79 1.39
N HIS A 302 -1.80 -25.26 0.62
CA HIS A 302 -1.84 -25.15 -0.85
C HIS A 302 -2.91 -24.16 -1.32
N SER A 303 -3.63 -23.54 -0.40
CA SER A 303 -4.66 -22.56 -0.70
C SER A 303 -4.06 -21.22 -1.10
N ALA A 304 -4.84 -20.45 -1.87
CA ALA A 304 -4.57 -19.04 -2.08
C ALA A 304 -4.45 -18.30 -0.73
N PRO A 305 -3.68 -17.20 -0.64
CA PRO A 305 -3.37 -16.56 0.63
C PRO A 305 -4.60 -15.97 1.33
N LEU A 306 -4.49 -15.86 2.65
CA LEU A 306 -5.42 -15.11 3.48
C LEU A 306 -4.81 -13.75 3.79
N PHE A 307 -5.61 -12.69 3.63
CA PHE A 307 -5.22 -11.32 3.93
C PHE A 307 -5.94 -10.83 5.17
N VAL A 308 -5.21 -10.18 6.08
CA VAL A 308 -5.79 -9.39 7.16
C VAL A 308 -5.77 -7.93 6.73
N LEU A 309 -6.93 -7.27 6.70
CA LEU A 309 -7.08 -5.87 6.34
C LEU A 309 -7.49 -5.04 7.56
N VAL A 310 -6.93 -3.84 7.65
CA VAL A 310 -7.29 -2.82 8.64
C VAL A 310 -7.86 -1.63 7.89
N ALA A 311 -9.12 -1.36 8.14
CA ALA A 311 -9.87 -0.34 7.41
C ALA A 311 -10.43 0.73 8.35
N GLU A 312 -10.26 1.98 7.98
CA GLU A 312 -10.86 3.13 8.66
C GLU A 312 -12.24 3.42 8.05
N THR A 313 -13.23 2.61 8.43
CA THR A 313 -14.63 2.70 7.99
C THR A 313 -15.52 1.94 8.98
N ASP A 314 -16.81 2.25 9.01
CA ASP A 314 -17.87 1.47 9.64
C ASP A 314 -18.82 0.81 8.60
N ASP A 315 -18.67 1.14 7.32
CA ASP A 315 -19.40 0.53 6.20
C ASP A 315 -18.55 -0.57 5.52
N PRO A 316 -18.93 -1.85 5.63
CA PRO A 316 -18.23 -2.95 4.97
C PRO A 316 -18.30 -2.89 3.43
N ASN A 317 -19.31 -2.25 2.83
CA ASN A 317 -19.46 -2.23 1.38
C ASN A 317 -18.43 -1.32 0.68
N ILE A 318 -17.92 -0.31 1.38
CA ILE A 318 -16.86 0.56 0.84
C ILE A 318 -15.58 -0.26 0.60
N LEU A 319 -15.32 -1.30 1.39
CA LEU A 319 -14.16 -2.17 1.20
C LEU A 319 -14.23 -3.00 -0.08
N LEU A 320 -15.44 -3.37 -0.52
CA LEU A 320 -15.64 -4.14 -1.74
C LEU A 320 -15.58 -3.25 -2.99
N THR A 321 -16.03 -1.99 -2.87
CA THR A 321 -16.18 -1.07 -4.00
C THR A 321 -14.99 -0.13 -4.19
N HIS A 322 -14.39 0.36 -3.10
CA HIS A 322 -13.30 1.33 -3.09
C HIS A 322 -12.22 0.97 -2.04
N PRO A 323 -11.60 -0.23 -2.12
CA PRO A 323 -10.72 -0.76 -1.08
C PRO A 323 -9.56 0.17 -0.72
N LEU A 324 -8.93 0.80 -1.70
CA LEU A 324 -7.77 1.70 -1.49
C LEU A 324 -8.12 3.00 -0.74
N SER A 325 -9.40 3.39 -0.68
CA SER A 325 -9.79 4.64 0.00
C SER A 325 -9.86 4.51 1.53
N VAL A 326 -10.19 3.31 2.01
CA VAL A 326 -10.46 3.01 3.42
C VAL A 326 -9.42 2.09 4.05
N THR A 327 -8.70 1.30 3.26
CA THR A 327 -7.67 0.40 3.78
C THR A 327 -6.46 1.21 4.22
N ARG A 328 -6.07 1.07 5.50
CA ARG A 328 -4.87 1.70 6.08
C ARG A 328 -3.70 0.73 6.17
N ALA A 329 -4.00 -0.56 6.29
CA ALA A 329 -3.01 -1.62 6.19
C ALA A 329 -3.65 -2.89 5.64
N PHE A 330 -2.86 -3.69 4.93
CA PHE A 330 -3.14 -5.10 4.75
C PHE A 330 -1.89 -5.92 5.06
N TYR A 331 -2.10 -7.19 5.38
CA TYR A 331 -1.03 -8.14 5.61
C TYR A 331 -1.39 -9.49 5.02
N ARG A 332 -0.48 -10.03 4.20
CA ARG A 332 -0.66 -11.36 3.60
C ARG A 332 -0.08 -12.44 4.50
N LEU A 333 -0.95 -13.29 5.05
CA LEU A 333 -0.55 -14.47 5.82
C LEU A 333 0.14 -15.50 4.91
N ASP A 334 1.09 -16.21 5.49
CA ASP A 334 1.66 -17.38 4.84
C ASP A 334 0.59 -18.49 4.73
N PRO A 335 0.66 -19.38 3.73
CA PRO A 335 -0.30 -20.47 3.59
C PRO A 335 -0.45 -21.29 4.87
N ALA A 336 -1.69 -21.63 5.23
CA ALA A 336 -2.09 -22.27 6.49
C ALA A 336 -1.84 -21.47 7.79
N ALA A 337 -1.26 -20.26 7.73
CA ALA A 337 -1.17 -19.40 8.90
C ALA A 337 -2.52 -18.73 9.18
N VAL A 338 -2.87 -18.65 10.46
CA VAL A 338 -4.13 -18.05 10.93
C VAL A 338 -3.90 -16.98 12.00
N ASP A 339 -2.71 -16.94 12.58
CA ASP A 339 -2.29 -15.93 13.53
C ASP A 339 -1.66 -14.76 12.78
N PHE A 340 -1.88 -13.54 13.28
CA PHE A 340 -1.28 -12.33 12.73
C PHE A 340 -0.72 -11.42 13.81
N ASN A 341 0.33 -10.69 13.44
CA ASN A 341 0.91 -9.62 14.23
C ASN A 341 1.42 -8.55 13.27
N LEU A 342 0.84 -7.36 13.35
CA LEU A 342 1.04 -6.28 12.40
C LEU A 342 1.42 -5.00 13.17
N ASP A 343 2.51 -4.36 12.75
CA ASP A 343 2.79 -2.98 13.15
C ASP A 343 2.01 -2.04 12.22
N VAL A 344 1.20 -1.16 12.79
CA VAL A 344 0.44 -0.14 12.04
C VAL A 344 0.85 1.28 12.41
N SER A 345 1.97 1.45 13.11
CA SER A 345 2.42 2.76 13.60
C SER A 345 2.71 3.73 12.46
N ALA A 346 3.10 3.21 11.28
CA ALA A 346 3.35 4.00 10.08
C ALA A 346 2.09 4.36 9.28
N THR A 347 0.91 3.84 9.64
CA THR A 347 -0.31 3.91 8.80
C THR A 347 -1.15 5.18 9.01
N GLY A 348 -0.68 6.09 9.87
CA GLY A 348 -1.41 7.29 10.28
C GLY A 348 -2.55 7.06 11.27
N LEU A 349 -2.85 5.81 11.61
CA LEU A 349 -3.77 5.45 12.68
C LEU A 349 -3.25 5.94 14.04
N ALA A 350 -4.16 6.49 14.85
CA ALA A 350 -3.92 7.02 16.18
C ALA A 350 -4.79 6.32 17.24
N PRO A 351 -4.40 6.37 18.53
CA PRO A 351 -5.28 5.90 19.60
C PRO A 351 -6.59 6.69 19.62
N GLY A 352 -7.71 5.97 19.66
CA GLY A 352 -9.07 6.52 19.57
C GLY A 352 -9.70 6.40 18.18
N ASP A 353 -8.91 6.22 17.13
CA ASP A 353 -9.44 5.92 15.80
C ASP A 353 -10.18 4.59 15.81
N THR A 354 -11.27 4.51 15.06
CA THR A 354 -12.11 3.32 14.99
C THR A 354 -11.85 2.60 13.68
N VAL A 355 -11.51 1.31 13.76
CA VAL A 355 -11.16 0.50 12.58
C VAL A 355 -11.96 -0.79 12.53
N MET A 356 -12.27 -1.23 11.31
CA MET A 356 -12.69 -2.60 11.04
C MET A 356 -11.45 -3.45 10.75
N VAL A 357 -11.42 -4.65 11.34
CA VAL A 357 -10.41 -5.67 11.05
C VAL A 357 -11.08 -6.82 10.32
N LEU A 358 -10.60 -7.11 9.12
CA LEU A 358 -11.18 -8.07 8.21
C LEU A 358 -10.19 -9.14 7.81
N ALA A 359 -10.71 -10.30 7.45
CA ALA A 359 -9.96 -11.39 6.87
C ALA A 359 -10.57 -11.69 5.49
N LEU A 360 -9.75 -11.70 4.45
CA LEU A 360 -10.15 -12.02 3.08
C LEU A 360 -9.35 -13.24 2.60
N TRP A 361 -10.05 -14.31 2.27
CA TRP A 361 -9.51 -15.38 1.45
C TRP A 361 -9.80 -15.06 -0.02
N ASP A 362 -8.82 -14.42 -0.64
CA ASP A 362 -8.77 -14.07 -2.06
C ASP A 362 -8.36 -15.34 -2.83
N LYS A 363 -9.36 -16.08 -3.32
CA LYS A 363 -9.19 -17.41 -3.92
C LYS A 363 -8.59 -17.35 -5.31
N ASN A 364 -8.80 -16.24 -6.01
CA ASN A 364 -8.26 -15.99 -7.33
C ASN A 364 -7.03 -15.07 -7.28
N PHE A 365 -6.37 -14.97 -6.12
CA PHE A 365 -5.14 -14.19 -5.97
C PHE A 365 -4.11 -14.62 -7.00
N LYS A 366 -3.72 -13.68 -7.88
CA LYS A 366 -2.85 -13.92 -9.04
C LYS A 366 -3.34 -14.99 -10.04
N GLU A 367 -4.61 -15.39 -9.98
CA GLU A 367 -5.24 -16.38 -10.86
C GLU A 367 -6.43 -15.79 -11.63
N ASN A 368 -6.19 -15.03 -12.70
CA ASN A 368 -7.23 -14.72 -13.68
C ASN A 368 -6.75 -14.84 -15.14
N PRO A 369 -6.69 -16.06 -15.71
CA PRO A 369 -6.20 -16.32 -17.08
C PRO A 369 -6.91 -15.54 -18.20
N ASP A 370 -8.10 -15.00 -17.95
CA ASP A 370 -8.97 -14.41 -18.98
C ASP A 370 -9.06 -12.88 -18.93
N THR A 371 -8.44 -12.21 -17.95
CA THR A 371 -8.35 -10.73 -17.89
C THR A 371 -6.97 -10.24 -17.45
N PRO A 372 -6.44 -9.13 -18.00
CA PRO A 372 -5.11 -8.60 -17.68
C PRO A 372 -5.09 -7.84 -16.33
N THR A 373 -5.97 -8.15 -15.38
CA THR A 373 -6.19 -7.37 -14.15
C THR A 373 -5.59 -8.03 -12.90
N TYR A 374 -4.52 -8.82 -13.06
CA TYR A 374 -3.78 -9.43 -11.94
C TYR A 374 -3.16 -8.38 -11.04
N THR A 375 -3.24 -8.58 -9.72
CA THR A 375 -2.72 -7.63 -8.73
C THR A 375 -1.92 -8.33 -7.62
N SER A 376 -1.01 -7.59 -6.98
CA SER A 376 -0.31 -8.00 -5.76
C SER A 376 -1.07 -7.59 -4.49
N PHE A 377 -2.17 -6.85 -4.64
CA PHE A 377 -3.01 -6.38 -3.54
C PHE A 377 -4.20 -7.33 -3.34
N PRO A 378 -4.78 -7.40 -2.13
CA PRO A 378 -6.03 -8.13 -1.92
C PRO A 378 -7.15 -7.54 -2.79
N ASP A 379 -7.85 -8.39 -3.54
CA ASP A 379 -9.08 -8.00 -4.24
C ASP A 379 -10.23 -8.92 -3.88
N ALA A 380 -11.29 -8.35 -3.29
CA ALA A 380 -12.50 -9.10 -2.98
C ALA A 380 -13.39 -9.20 -4.23
N THR A 381 -13.43 -10.37 -4.85
CA THR A 381 -14.19 -10.68 -6.06
C THR A 381 -15.20 -11.81 -5.84
N ASP A 382 -16.10 -12.03 -6.82
CA ASP A 382 -17.15 -13.06 -6.74
C ASP A 382 -16.55 -14.45 -6.44
N GLY A 383 -17.03 -15.08 -5.35
CA GLY A 383 -16.58 -16.40 -4.90
C GLY A 383 -15.52 -16.41 -3.79
N ASP A 384 -14.88 -15.27 -3.52
CA ASP A 384 -13.97 -15.10 -2.38
C ASP A 384 -14.72 -15.18 -1.05
N LEU A 385 -14.00 -15.50 0.03
CA LEU A 385 -14.58 -15.53 1.37
C LEU A 385 -14.02 -14.42 2.25
N LEU A 386 -14.89 -13.77 3.00
CA LEU A 386 -14.57 -12.66 3.88
C LEU A 386 -15.09 -12.94 5.30
N GLY A 387 -14.39 -12.41 6.29
CA GLY A 387 -14.77 -12.39 7.69
C GLY A 387 -14.50 -11.04 8.33
N TYR A 388 -15.30 -10.69 9.33
CA TYR A 388 -15.10 -9.49 10.17
C TYR A 388 -14.77 -9.92 11.58
N TYR A 389 -13.88 -9.18 12.27
CA TYR A 389 -13.79 -9.30 13.72
C TYR A 389 -15.00 -8.63 14.37
N GLN A 390 -15.95 -9.43 14.84
CA GLN A 390 -17.26 -8.96 15.26
C GLN A 390 -17.63 -9.43 16.66
N ASP A 391 -18.21 -8.54 17.45
CA ASP A 391 -19.01 -8.91 18.62
C ASP A 391 -20.47 -9.10 18.19
N LYS A 392 -20.93 -10.35 18.17
CA LYS A 392 -22.28 -10.75 17.75
C LYS A 392 -23.38 -10.32 18.71
N ASP A 393 -23.08 -10.06 19.99
CA ASP A 393 -24.10 -9.56 20.94
C ASP A 393 -24.41 -8.09 20.68
N THR A 394 -23.37 -7.31 20.36
CA THR A 394 -23.47 -5.85 20.21
C THR A 394 -23.46 -5.38 18.75
N LEU A 395 -23.38 -6.33 17.81
CA LEU A 395 -23.21 -6.09 16.37
C LEU A 395 -22.01 -5.17 16.04
N THR A 396 -20.98 -5.17 16.90
CA THR A 396 -19.84 -4.26 16.75
C THR A 396 -18.79 -4.88 15.84
N VAL A 397 -18.57 -4.26 14.68
CA VAL A 397 -17.51 -4.65 13.72
C VAL A 397 -16.33 -3.66 13.69
N ALA A 398 -16.55 -2.45 14.20
CA ALA A 398 -15.55 -1.40 14.22
C ALA A 398 -15.08 -1.14 15.67
N HIS A 399 -13.76 -1.13 15.89
CA HIS A 399 -13.14 -1.18 17.21
C HIS A 399 -12.19 0.02 17.41
N PRO A 400 -12.28 0.74 18.55
CA PRO A 400 -11.38 1.84 18.82
C PRO A 400 -9.98 1.32 19.17
N LEU A 401 -8.98 1.92 18.54
CA LEU A 401 -7.57 1.61 18.76
C LEU A 401 -7.06 2.22 20.06
N ARG A 402 -6.06 1.57 20.65
CA ARG A 402 -5.30 2.03 21.81
C ARG A 402 -3.83 2.05 21.47
N ALA A 403 -3.05 2.87 22.19
CA ALA A 403 -1.61 2.79 22.13
C ALA A 403 -1.12 1.40 22.57
N GLY A 404 -0.08 0.89 21.91
CA GLY A 404 0.46 -0.44 22.10
C GLY A 404 -0.31 -1.53 21.36
N VAL A 405 -0.45 -2.68 21.99
CA VAL A 405 -1.02 -3.89 21.37
C VAL A 405 -2.54 -3.89 21.45
N ASN A 406 -3.20 -4.03 20.31
CA ASN A 406 -4.63 -4.25 20.16
C ASN A 406 -4.88 -5.71 19.79
N ALA A 407 -5.63 -6.44 20.63
CA ALA A 407 -5.82 -7.88 20.49
C ALA A 407 -7.19 -8.23 19.87
N PHE A 408 -7.16 -8.95 18.76
CA PHE A 408 -8.29 -9.39 17.96
C PHE A 408 -8.38 -10.92 17.98
N VAL A 409 -8.66 -11.46 19.17
CA VAL A 409 -8.73 -12.91 19.41
C VAL A 409 -10.20 -13.32 19.55
N PRO A 410 -10.70 -14.28 18.74
CA PRO A 410 -12.05 -14.78 18.85
C PRO A 410 -12.24 -15.61 20.13
N GLN A 411 -13.48 -15.71 20.59
CA GLN A 411 -13.86 -16.53 21.74
C GLN A 411 -14.37 -17.89 21.26
N ALA A 412 -13.78 -18.97 21.76
CA ALA A 412 -14.14 -20.33 21.37
C ALA A 412 -15.61 -20.69 21.66
N GLU A 413 -16.19 -20.14 22.73
CA GLU A 413 -17.59 -20.36 23.13
C GLU A 413 -18.33 -19.01 23.37
N GLY A 414 -17.87 -17.93 22.73
CA GLY A 414 -18.38 -16.58 22.97
C GLY A 414 -18.84 -15.86 21.71
N ASN A 415 -19.32 -14.64 21.90
CA ASN A 415 -19.97 -13.85 20.83
C ASN A 415 -18.98 -13.03 20.00
N ILE A 416 -17.72 -12.95 20.45
CA ILE A 416 -16.65 -12.34 19.69
C ILE A 416 -16.08 -13.38 18.71
N ARG A 417 -16.21 -13.12 17.42
CA ARG A 417 -15.87 -14.05 16.33
C ARG A 417 -15.01 -13.38 15.28
N PHE A 418 -14.24 -14.19 14.54
CA PHE A 418 -13.48 -13.75 13.36
C PHE A 418 -13.55 -14.81 12.26
N ASP A 419 -14.78 -15.18 11.91
CA ASP A 419 -15.09 -16.28 11.00
C ASP A 419 -15.01 -15.82 9.55
N VAL A 420 -14.19 -16.46 8.72
CA VAL A 420 -14.13 -16.22 7.27
C VAL A 420 -15.18 -17.08 6.59
N ASN A 421 -16.45 -16.67 6.65
CA ASN A 421 -17.59 -17.49 6.24
C ASN A 421 -18.56 -16.78 5.27
N ARG A 422 -18.25 -15.54 4.86
CA ARG A 422 -19.12 -14.75 3.98
C ARG A 422 -18.60 -14.78 2.56
N ARG A 423 -19.39 -15.26 1.62
CA ARG A 423 -19.05 -15.22 0.20
C ARG A 423 -19.28 -13.82 -0.35
N VAL A 424 -18.26 -13.29 -1.00
CA VAL A 424 -18.35 -12.09 -1.83
C VAL A 424 -19.11 -12.46 -3.10
N ILE A 425 -20.11 -11.65 -3.46
CA ILE A 425 -20.96 -11.91 -4.62
C ILE A 425 -21.14 -10.65 -5.45
N ASP A 426 -21.06 -10.79 -6.77
CA ASP A 426 -21.43 -9.72 -7.69
C ASP A 426 -22.95 -9.73 -7.97
N HIS A 427 -23.66 -8.68 -7.53
CA HIS A 427 -25.08 -8.49 -7.77
C HIS A 427 -25.49 -7.01 -7.71
N SER A 428 -26.69 -6.71 -8.19
CA SER A 428 -27.33 -5.38 -8.15
C SER A 428 -28.52 -5.30 -7.17
N ALA A 429 -28.68 -6.30 -6.31
CA ALA A 429 -29.82 -6.42 -5.42
C ALA A 429 -29.98 -5.25 -4.44
N SER A 430 -31.21 -4.76 -4.31
CA SER A 430 -31.61 -3.73 -3.35
C SER A 430 -32.99 -4.03 -2.79
N LEU A 431 -33.27 -3.55 -1.58
CA LEU A 431 -34.57 -3.62 -0.92
C LEU A 431 -35.21 -2.24 -0.94
N ALA A 432 -36.37 -2.13 -1.58
CA ALA A 432 -37.19 -0.93 -1.61
C ALA A 432 -38.42 -1.08 -0.71
N PHE A 433 -38.65 -0.12 0.19
CA PHE A 433 -39.69 -0.20 1.20
C PHE A 433 -40.30 1.17 1.53
N LYS A 434 -41.50 1.15 2.11
CA LYS A 434 -42.16 2.30 2.71
C LYS A 434 -42.31 2.08 4.21
N VAL A 435 -42.42 3.15 4.97
CA VAL A 435 -42.58 3.10 6.42
C VAL A 435 -43.94 3.65 6.82
N GLU A 436 -44.69 2.92 7.64
CA GLU A 436 -45.98 3.33 8.17
C GLU A 436 -45.92 3.47 9.71
N ASN A 437 -46.47 4.58 10.20
CA ASN A 437 -46.69 4.79 11.63
C ASN A 437 -47.61 3.70 12.21
N GLY A 438 -47.39 3.35 13.47
CA GLY A 438 -48.16 2.30 14.14
C GLY A 438 -47.71 2.10 15.58
N GLY A 439 -48.48 1.34 16.37
CA GLY A 439 -48.10 1.02 17.75
C GLY A 439 -48.00 2.21 18.72
N GLY A 440 -48.45 3.40 18.33
CA GLY A 440 -48.24 4.65 19.07
C GLY A 440 -46.95 5.39 18.72
N VAL A 441 -46.17 4.87 17.77
CA VAL A 441 -44.92 5.47 17.28
C VAL A 441 -45.22 6.34 16.06
N THR A 442 -44.64 7.53 16.03
CA THR A 442 -44.70 8.46 14.89
C THR A 442 -43.29 8.75 14.44
N VAL A 443 -42.99 8.42 13.18
CA VAL A 443 -41.73 8.77 12.53
C VAL A 443 -41.83 10.18 11.97
N ASN A 444 -40.90 11.04 12.37
CA ASN A 444 -40.81 12.43 11.95
C ASN A 444 -39.71 12.61 10.91
N ALA A 445 -39.79 13.70 10.15
CA ALA A 445 -38.71 14.10 9.27
C ALA A 445 -37.43 14.35 10.10
N GLY A 446 -36.32 13.75 9.69
CA GLY A 446 -35.03 13.81 10.38
C GLY A 446 -34.76 12.68 11.38
N ASP A 447 -35.75 11.83 11.69
CA ASP A 447 -35.52 10.64 12.51
C ASP A 447 -34.62 9.64 11.77
N THR A 448 -33.78 8.90 12.51
CA THR A 448 -32.94 7.83 11.94
C THR A 448 -33.68 6.51 12.03
N LEU A 449 -33.74 5.80 10.91
CA LEU A 449 -34.30 4.46 10.82
C LEU A 449 -33.18 3.48 10.47
N LEU A 450 -32.94 2.50 11.33
CA LEU A 450 -32.07 1.38 11.03
C LEU A 450 -32.90 0.26 10.40
N VAL A 451 -32.60 -0.07 9.14
CA VAL A 451 -33.33 -1.08 8.37
C VAL A 451 -32.49 -2.34 8.33
N ILE A 452 -33.09 -3.46 8.74
CA ILE A 452 -32.42 -4.76 8.76
C ILE A 452 -33.26 -5.75 7.96
N SER A 453 -32.64 -6.41 6.99
CA SER A 453 -33.19 -7.61 6.36
C SER A 453 -32.35 -8.81 6.78
N ILE A 454 -33.00 -9.92 7.14
CA ILE A 454 -32.35 -11.07 7.76
C ILE A 454 -33.04 -12.36 7.34
N GLU A 455 -32.25 -13.37 6.98
CA GLU A 455 -32.77 -14.71 6.64
C GLU A 455 -33.45 -15.34 7.88
N LYS A 456 -34.50 -16.14 7.67
CA LYS A 456 -35.42 -16.56 8.73
C LYS A 456 -34.77 -17.20 9.96
N GLU A 457 -33.64 -17.88 9.82
CA GLU A 457 -32.98 -18.58 10.93
C GLU A 457 -32.12 -17.62 11.77
N GLY A 458 -31.85 -16.42 11.24
CA GLY A 458 -31.16 -15.34 11.95
C GLY A 458 -32.05 -14.50 12.87
N LEU A 459 -33.38 -14.62 12.76
CA LEU A 459 -34.34 -13.85 13.55
C LEU A 459 -35.45 -14.70 14.15
N ARG A 460 -35.62 -14.61 15.46
CA ARG A 460 -36.85 -15.06 16.14
C ARG A 460 -37.79 -13.87 16.28
N ILE A 461 -38.99 -13.94 15.70
CA ILE A 461 -39.97 -12.83 15.75
C ILE A 461 -40.67 -12.73 17.12
N LEU A 462 -40.90 -13.85 17.81
CA LEU A 462 -41.65 -13.87 19.06
C LEU A 462 -40.93 -14.69 20.15
N PRO A 463 -40.35 -14.05 21.17
CA PRO A 463 -40.05 -12.61 21.26
C PRO A 463 -39.00 -12.19 20.22
N PRO A 464 -39.05 -10.92 19.71
CA PRO A 464 -38.05 -10.39 18.78
C PRO A 464 -36.65 -10.55 19.35
N ALA A 465 -35.79 -11.29 18.65
CA ALA A 465 -34.39 -11.46 19.01
C ALA A 465 -33.60 -11.87 17.77
N LEU A 466 -32.47 -11.21 17.54
CA LEU A 466 -31.45 -11.67 16.60
C LEU A 466 -30.83 -12.95 17.17
N THR A 467 -30.97 -14.06 16.45
CA THR A 467 -30.43 -15.36 16.84
C THR A 467 -29.08 -15.64 16.19
N ASP A 468 -28.85 -15.09 15.00
CA ASP A 468 -27.57 -15.16 14.31
C ASP A 468 -27.38 -13.93 13.41
N PRO A 469 -26.53 -12.97 13.83
CA PRO A 469 -26.20 -11.80 13.02
C PRO A 469 -25.50 -12.10 11.69
N ASP A 470 -24.93 -13.30 11.51
CA ASP A 470 -24.28 -13.63 10.25
C ASP A 470 -25.26 -13.73 9.07
N ARG A 471 -26.53 -13.96 9.40
CA ARG A 471 -27.64 -14.08 8.45
C ARG A 471 -28.28 -12.76 8.05
N ILE A 472 -27.75 -11.63 8.53
CA ILE A 472 -28.15 -10.31 8.06
C ILE A 472 -27.77 -10.15 6.59
N VAL A 473 -28.74 -9.76 5.78
CA VAL A 473 -28.62 -9.57 4.32
C VAL A 473 -28.52 -8.08 3.96
N THR A 474 -29.14 -7.22 4.77
CA THR A 474 -29.05 -5.76 4.63
C THR A 474 -29.07 -5.13 6.00
N MET A 475 -28.24 -4.12 6.20
CA MET A 475 -28.26 -3.26 7.39
C MET A 475 -27.84 -1.86 6.95
N ALA A 476 -28.74 -0.89 7.08
CA ALA A 476 -28.46 0.47 6.67
C ALA A 476 -29.31 1.47 7.47
N SER A 477 -28.70 2.61 7.80
CA SER A 477 -29.40 3.74 8.39
C SER A 477 -29.93 4.66 7.30
N VAL A 478 -31.21 5.02 7.38
CA VAL A 478 -31.85 6.01 6.50
C VAL A 478 -32.45 7.14 7.32
N THR A 479 -32.35 8.36 6.81
CA THR A 479 -33.03 9.51 7.43
C THR A 479 -34.46 9.60 6.94
N ALA A 480 -35.42 9.56 7.86
CA ALA A 480 -36.83 9.65 7.54
C ALA A 480 -37.18 11.02 6.95
N THR A 481 -38.01 11.01 5.91
CA THR A 481 -38.46 12.24 5.23
C THR A 481 -39.72 12.83 5.86
N GLY A 482 -40.42 12.07 6.71
CA GLY A 482 -41.74 12.40 7.24
C GLY A 482 -42.88 12.22 6.21
N ASP A 483 -42.57 11.86 4.97
CA ASP A 483 -43.56 11.52 3.94
C ASP A 483 -43.84 10.01 3.95
N SER A 484 -45.06 9.63 4.29
CA SER A 484 -45.51 8.23 4.34
C SER A 484 -45.52 7.55 2.97
N ASP A 485 -45.53 8.31 1.88
CA ASP A 485 -45.48 7.78 0.52
C ASP A 485 -44.07 7.65 -0.04
N HIS A 486 -43.05 8.12 0.69
CA HIS A 486 -41.66 8.00 0.29
C HIS A 486 -41.21 6.54 0.29
N THR A 487 -40.62 6.12 -0.83
CA THR A 487 -39.99 4.80 -0.97
C THR A 487 -38.50 4.95 -0.72
N TYR A 488 -38.01 4.31 0.34
CA TYR A 488 -36.59 4.16 0.63
C TYR A 488 -36.04 2.98 -0.16
N ALA A 489 -34.74 3.01 -0.45
CA ALA A 489 -34.02 1.88 -1.04
C ALA A 489 -32.69 1.69 -0.31
N VAL A 490 -32.39 0.45 0.06
CA VAL A 490 -31.14 0.07 0.72
C VAL A 490 -30.47 -1.07 -0.06
N PRO A 491 -29.15 -1.04 -0.28
CA PRO A 491 -28.45 -2.08 -1.02
C PRO A 491 -28.39 -3.37 -0.19
N VAL A 492 -28.48 -4.52 -0.87
CA VAL A 492 -28.10 -5.81 -0.25
C VAL A 492 -26.58 -5.84 -0.11
N MET A 493 -26.06 -6.40 0.99
CA MET A 493 -24.61 -6.46 1.24
C MET A 493 -23.92 -7.32 0.17
N GLY A 494 -22.75 -6.87 -0.31
CA GLY A 494 -21.97 -7.61 -1.31
C GLY A 494 -21.21 -8.84 -0.76
N ALA A 495 -21.25 -9.07 0.55
CA ALA A 495 -20.69 -10.27 1.19
C ALA A 495 -21.69 -10.85 2.19
N LEU A 496 -22.18 -12.05 1.90
CA LEU A 496 -23.24 -12.73 2.68
C LEU A 496 -22.77 -14.10 3.14
N LEU A 497 -23.35 -14.61 4.24
CA LEU A 497 -23.04 -15.96 4.72
C LEU A 497 -23.19 -17.00 3.59
N ASP A 498 -22.18 -17.85 3.39
CA ASP A 498 -22.09 -18.76 2.24
C ASP A 498 -23.36 -19.61 2.03
N GLU A 499 -23.93 -20.09 3.14
CA GLU A 499 -25.03 -21.05 3.13
C GLU A 499 -26.41 -20.46 2.77
N ILE A 500 -26.59 -19.14 2.90
CA ILE A 500 -27.88 -18.49 2.62
C ILE A 500 -28.04 -18.07 1.15
N ILE A 501 -26.95 -18.17 0.37
CA ILE A 501 -26.88 -17.70 -1.01
C ILE A 501 -27.41 -18.76 -1.98
N LYS A 502 -28.22 -18.33 -2.95
CA LYS A 502 -28.66 -19.16 -4.08
C LYS A 502 -27.95 -18.79 -5.39
N THR A 503 -28.03 -19.71 -6.37
CA THR A 503 -27.56 -19.49 -7.74
C THR A 503 -28.71 -19.75 -8.72
N PRO A 504 -29.11 -18.79 -9.59
CA PRO A 504 -28.64 -17.40 -9.67
C PRO A 504 -28.88 -16.63 -8.35
N PHE A 505 -28.24 -15.46 -8.18
CA PHE A 505 -28.25 -14.73 -6.91
C PHE A 505 -29.66 -14.61 -6.33
N GLY A 506 -29.77 -14.98 -5.05
CA GLY A 506 -30.94 -14.73 -4.24
C GLY A 506 -30.75 -15.22 -2.80
N VAL A 507 -31.62 -14.75 -1.92
CA VAL A 507 -31.73 -15.20 -0.53
C VAL A 507 -33.21 -15.48 -0.26
N GLU A 508 -33.51 -16.70 0.15
CA GLU A 508 -34.88 -17.12 0.43
C GLU A 508 -35.30 -16.75 1.85
N GLU A 509 -36.60 -16.59 2.05
CA GLU A 509 -37.22 -16.47 3.37
C GLU A 509 -36.65 -15.34 4.26
N VAL A 510 -36.59 -14.13 3.73
CA VAL A 510 -36.05 -12.94 4.39
C VAL A 510 -37.14 -12.16 5.13
N TYR A 511 -36.89 -11.85 6.40
CA TYR A 511 -37.65 -10.89 7.19
C TYR A 511 -37.10 -9.48 6.99
N VAL A 512 -37.98 -8.48 7.03
CA VAL A 512 -37.60 -7.06 7.01
C VAL A 512 -38.14 -6.37 8.24
N ILE A 513 -37.23 -5.73 8.98
CA ILE A 513 -37.54 -4.92 10.15
C ILE A 513 -36.95 -3.51 9.98
N ALA A 514 -37.58 -2.55 10.62
CA ALA A 514 -37.01 -1.21 10.78
C ALA A 514 -37.08 -0.80 12.26
N VAL A 515 -36.00 -0.21 12.74
CA VAL A 515 -35.84 0.26 14.12
C VAL A 515 -35.76 1.76 14.09
N LEU A 516 -36.51 2.43 14.98
CA LEU A 516 -36.34 3.86 15.20
C LEU A 516 -35.11 4.05 16.11
N ASP A 517 -33.96 4.33 15.49
CA ASP A 517 -32.67 4.54 16.16
C ASP A 517 -32.67 5.92 16.83
N ALA A 518 -33.19 5.96 18.06
CA ALA A 518 -33.45 7.20 18.77
C ALA A 518 -32.18 7.81 19.35
N ASN A 519 -31.16 6.99 19.61
CA ASN A 519 -29.89 7.43 20.16
C ASN A 519 -28.80 7.66 19.09
N GLN A 520 -29.10 7.32 17.83
CA GLN A 520 -28.26 7.51 16.65
C GLN A 520 -26.93 6.75 16.73
N ASN A 521 -26.92 5.58 17.37
CA ASN A 521 -25.73 4.76 17.50
C ASN A 521 -25.60 3.72 16.38
N GLY A 522 -26.56 3.64 15.45
CA GLY A 522 -26.56 2.73 14.32
C GLY A 522 -26.80 1.28 14.69
N LYS A 523 -27.34 1.00 15.89
CA LYS A 523 -27.52 -0.37 16.41
C LYS A 523 -28.95 -0.57 16.90
N PRO A 524 -29.49 -1.79 16.79
CA PRO A 524 -30.75 -2.14 17.40
C PRO A 524 -30.58 -2.26 18.93
N ASP A 525 -31.14 -1.31 19.69
CA ASP A 525 -31.00 -1.29 21.15
C ASP A 525 -32.29 -1.61 21.90
N THR A 526 -32.14 -2.14 23.13
CA THR A 526 -33.26 -2.40 24.02
C THR A 526 -34.10 -1.15 24.26
N GLY A 527 -35.41 -1.27 24.03
CA GLY A 527 -36.36 -0.18 24.22
C GLY A 527 -36.63 0.68 22.99
N GLU A 528 -35.95 0.43 21.87
CA GLU A 528 -36.23 1.11 20.61
C GLU A 528 -37.46 0.54 19.91
N ALA A 529 -38.20 1.42 19.23
CA ALA A 529 -39.43 1.06 18.57
C ALA A 529 -39.17 0.21 17.31
N LEU A 530 -39.98 -0.83 17.12
CA LEU A 530 -39.79 -1.80 16.06
C LEU A 530 -40.96 -1.83 15.07
N ALA A 531 -40.62 -1.77 13.79
CA ALA A 531 -41.51 -1.98 12.67
C ALA A 531 -41.20 -3.27 11.94
N PHE A 532 -42.24 -3.94 11.45
CA PHE A 532 -42.11 -5.20 10.73
C PHE A 532 -42.84 -5.15 9.39
N TYR A 533 -42.24 -5.76 8.37
CA TYR A 533 -42.98 -6.24 7.22
C TYR A 533 -43.75 -7.51 7.60
N PRO A 534 -45.07 -7.60 7.36
CA PRO A 534 -45.87 -8.75 7.79
C PRO A 534 -45.64 -10.02 6.94
N GLY A 535 -45.01 -9.88 5.77
CA GLY A 535 -44.69 -10.99 4.88
C GLY A 535 -43.27 -11.53 5.08
N ILE A 536 -42.95 -12.53 4.27
CA ILE A 536 -41.61 -13.04 4.06
C ILE A 536 -41.29 -12.82 2.58
N LEU A 537 -40.06 -12.42 2.28
CA LEU A 537 -39.62 -12.08 0.93
C LEU A 537 -38.49 -13.00 0.48
N ASP A 538 -38.49 -13.41 -0.78
CA ASP A 538 -37.28 -13.92 -1.42
C ASP A 538 -36.60 -12.74 -2.13
N LEU A 539 -35.37 -12.46 -1.74
CA LEU A 539 -34.54 -11.46 -2.40
C LEU A 539 -33.93 -12.06 -3.65
N ILE A 540 -34.02 -11.35 -4.76
CA ILE A 540 -33.38 -11.68 -6.03
C ILE A 540 -32.52 -10.51 -6.50
N ASP A 541 -31.76 -10.72 -7.57
CA ASP A 541 -30.99 -9.65 -8.20
C ASP A 541 -31.91 -8.51 -8.70
N GLY A 542 -31.43 -7.27 -8.59
CA GLY A 542 -32.18 -6.04 -8.88
C GLY A 542 -33.03 -5.49 -7.72
N THR A 543 -34.03 -4.66 -8.02
CA THR A 543 -34.82 -3.97 -6.98
C THR A 543 -35.99 -4.81 -6.48
N ASN A 544 -35.92 -5.22 -5.22
CA ASN A 544 -36.94 -5.96 -4.50
C ASN A 544 -37.87 -4.99 -3.76
N THR A 545 -39.07 -4.77 -4.26
CA THR A 545 -40.02 -3.82 -3.66
C THR A 545 -41.02 -4.54 -2.76
N LEU A 546 -41.13 -4.12 -1.50
CA LEU A 546 -42.17 -4.61 -0.61
C LEU A 546 -43.56 -4.22 -1.12
N ASP A 547 -44.49 -5.17 -1.08
CA ASP A 547 -45.88 -4.94 -1.51
C ASP A 547 -46.70 -4.12 -0.50
N SER A 548 -46.17 -3.97 0.72
CA SER A 548 -46.79 -3.33 1.86
C SER A 548 -45.71 -2.60 2.69
N PRO A 549 -46.04 -1.49 3.37
CA PRO A 549 -45.08 -0.81 4.23
C PRO A 549 -44.61 -1.67 5.41
N VAL A 550 -43.40 -1.40 5.91
CA VAL A 550 -43.00 -1.82 7.26
C VAL A 550 -43.77 -0.98 8.26
N LYS A 551 -44.44 -1.62 9.22
CA LYS A 551 -45.35 -0.93 10.14
C LYS A 551 -44.87 -1.02 11.58
N PHE A 552 -44.76 0.13 12.24
CA PHE A 552 -44.41 0.18 13.66
C PHE A 552 -45.44 -0.52 14.54
N THR A 553 -44.95 -1.21 15.56
CA THR A 553 -45.76 -2.02 16.47
C THR A 553 -45.65 -1.51 17.90
N VAL A 554 -46.40 -2.13 18.82
CA VAL A 554 -46.29 -1.85 20.26
C VAL A 554 -45.04 -2.49 20.88
N PHE A 555 -44.28 -3.28 20.11
CA PHE A 555 -43.09 -3.96 20.58
C PHE A 555 -41.86 -3.05 20.46
N THR A 556 -40.95 -3.24 21.40
CA THR A 556 -39.58 -2.73 21.34
C THR A 556 -38.62 -3.91 21.26
N ILE A 557 -37.38 -3.64 20.86
CA ILE A 557 -36.27 -4.61 20.98
C ILE A 557 -36.00 -4.94 22.44
#